data_AF-A0A9E3LS99-F1
#
_entry.id   AF-A0A9E3LS99-F1
#
_cell.length_a   1.000
_cell.length_b   1.000
_cell.length_c   1.000
_cell.angle_alpha   90.00
_cell.angle_beta   90.00
_cell.angle_gamma   90.00
#
_symmetry.space_group_name_H-M   'P 1'
#
loop_
_entity.id
_entity.type
_entity.pdbx_description
1 polymer ?
#
loop_
_entity_poly.entity_id
_entity_poly.type
_entity_poly.pdbx_seq_one_letter_code
_entity_poly.pdbx_strand_id
1 'polypeptide(L)' 'MERSILIHFDQVTGEAKIEAEGFDGLSCLEATQPFEECLGVVEGEREFKPEAQTQQLRTTSTHQTRLRQ' A
#
# COMPACT_ATOMS: atom_id res chain seq x y z
N MET A 1 -11.59 10.21 10.27
CA MET A 1 -10.13 10.33 10.41
C MET A 1 -9.64 11.11 9.21
N GLU A 2 -8.70 12.02 9.40
CA GLU A 2 -8.07 12.74 8.30
C GLU A 2 -7.17 11.78 7.51
N ARG A 3 -7.18 11.91 6.18
CA ARG A 3 -6.38 11.10 5.26
C ARG A 3 -5.37 12.01 4.60
N SER A 4 -4.10 11.62 4.59
CA SER A 4 -3.05 12.42 3.97
C SER A 4 -2.02 11.56 3.26
N ILE A 5 -1.49 12.11 2.17
CA ILE A 5 -0.36 11.54 1.43
C ILE A 5 0.84 12.43 1.70
N LEU A 6 1.86 11.84 2.30
CA LEU A 6 3.13 12.49 2.60
C LEU A 6 4.13 12.08 1.53
N ILE A 7 4.74 13.07 0.87
CA ILE A 7 5.79 12.85 -0.12
C ILE A 7 7.08 13.41 0.47
N HIS A 8 7.99 12.52 0.84
CA HIS A 8 9.33 12.86 1.30
C HIS A 8 10.26 12.85 0.09
N PHE A 9 10.90 13.98 -0.19
CA PHE A 9 11.86 14.09 -1.29
C PHE A 9 13.21 14.50 -0.74
N ASP A 10 14.21 13.64 -0.94
CA ASP A 10 15.60 13.96 -0.64
C ASP A 10 16.24 14.65 -1.84
N GLN A 11 16.58 15.92 -1.69
CA GLN A 11 17.19 16.73 -2.75
C GLN A 11 18.64 16.33 -3.05
N VAL A 12 19.31 15.62 -2.13
CA VAL A 12 20.71 15.21 -2.26
C VAL A 12 20.83 13.91 -3.04
N THR A 13 19.98 12.93 -2.75
CA THR A 13 19.98 11.61 -3.41
C THR A 13 19.01 11.54 -4.60
N GLY A 14 17.99 12.42 -4.63
CA GLY A 14 16.88 12.35 -5.58
C GLY A 14 15.83 11.30 -5.21
N GLU A 15 15.92 10.69 -4.02
CA GLU A 15 15.00 9.67 -3.55
C GLU A 15 13.64 10.27 -3.17
N ALA A 16 12.56 9.66 -3.64
CA ALA A 16 11.19 10.06 -3.36
C ALA A 16 10.45 8.92 -2.65
N LYS A 17 10.01 9.16 -1.41
CA LYS A 17 9.26 8.21 -0.60
C LYS A 17 7.82 8.70 -0.40
N ILE A 18 6.85 7.84 -0.71
CA ILE A 18 5.42 8.15 -0.57
C ILE A 18 4.87 7.38 0.63
N GLU A 19 4.19 8.07 1.54
CA GLU A 19 3.56 7.48 2.71
C GLU A 19 2.08 7.87 2.79
N ALA A 20 1.21 6.86 2.94
CA ALA A 20 -0.22 7.07 3.16
C ALA A 20 -0.53 7.00 4.66
N GLU A 21 -1.05 8.09 5.23
CA GLU A 21 -1.43 8.19 6.65
C GLU A 21 -2.95 8.33 6.81
N GLY A 22 -3.52 7.60 7.77
CA GLY A 22 -4.96 7.59 8.03
C GLY A 22 -5.79 6.79 7.02
N PHE A 23 -5.13 5.97 6.19
CA PHE A 23 -5.78 5.05 5.25
C PHE A 23 -5.98 3.68 5.87
N ASP A 24 -7.16 3.08 5.62
CA ASP A 24 -7.54 1.76 6.11
C ASP A 24 -7.52 0.72 4.98
N GLY A 25 -6.96 -0.46 5.25
CA GLY A 25 -6.97 -1.59 4.31
C GLY A 25 -6.23 -1.31 3.01
N LEU A 26 -6.85 -1.66 1.88
CA LEU A 26 -6.26 -1.50 0.54
C LEU A 26 -6.43 -0.07 -0.03
N SER A 27 -7.12 0.82 0.68
CA SER A 27 -7.32 2.21 0.22
C SER A 27 -6.01 3.00 0.16
N CYS A 28 -4.96 2.56 0.86
CA CYS A 28 -3.63 3.15 0.76
C CYS A 28 -3.00 2.90 -0.62
N LEU A 29 -3.21 1.72 -1.21
CA LEU A 29 -2.65 1.37 -2.51
C LEU A 29 -3.26 2.21 -3.63
N GLU A 30 -4.58 2.33 -3.65
CA GLU A 30 -5.28 3.16 -4.63
C GLU A 30 -4.86 4.63 -4.52
N ALA A 31 -4.55 5.09 -3.31
CA ALA A 31 -4.16 6.46 -3.07
C ALA A 31 -2.70 6.76 -3.43
N THR A 32 -1.77 5.82 -3.24
CA THR A 32 -0.35 6.01 -3.61
C THR A 32 -0.06 5.67 -5.06
N GLN A 33 -0.87 4.82 -5.70
CA GLN A 33 -0.69 4.37 -7.07
C GLN A 33 -0.47 5.48 -8.12
N PRO A 34 -1.27 6.56 -8.20
CA PRO A 34 -1.03 7.60 -9.21
C PRO A 34 0.32 8.31 -9.02
N PHE A 35 0.83 8.39 -7.79
CA PHE A 35 2.14 8.99 -7.50
C PHE A 35 3.28 8.04 -7.87
N GLU A 36 3.14 6.76 -7.56
CA GLU A 36 4.10 5.71 -7.95
C GLU A 36 4.24 5.62 -9.47
N GLU A 37 3.12 5.67 -10.21
CA GLU A 37 3.10 5.68 -11.68
C GLU A 37 3.82 6.91 -12.25
N CYS A 38 3.58 8.11 -11.71
CA CYS A 38 4.27 9.33 -12.13
C CYS A 38 5.78 9.30 -11.85
N LEU A 39 6.19 8.65 -10.76
CA LEU A 39 7.61 8.47 -10.41
C LEU A 39 8.27 7.32 -11.18
N GLY A 40 7.51 6.53 -11.94
CA GLY A 40 8.01 5.36 -12.66
C GLY A 40 8.43 4.22 -11.74
N VAL A 41 7.89 4.16 -10.52
CA VAL A 41 8.18 3.09 -9.55
C VAL A 41 7.62 1.78 -10.10
N VAL A 42 8.49 0.78 -10.26
CA VAL A 42 8.11 -0.56 -10.71
C VAL A 42 7.62 -1.37 -9.49
N GLU A 43 6.54 -2.14 -9.66
CA GLU A 43 5.97 -3.00 -8.62
C GLU A 43 7.06 -3.92 -8.02
N GLY A 44 7.56 -3.60 -6.83
CA GLY A 44 8.62 -4.36 -6.17
C GLY A 44 9.16 -3.76 -4.87
N GLU A 45 9.15 -2.43 -4.74
CA GLU A 45 9.71 -1.72 -3.56
C GLU A 45 8.63 -1.20 -2.58
N ARG A 46 7.49 -1.91 -2.47
CA ARG A 46 6.44 -1.53 -1.52
C ARG A 46 6.69 -2.13 -0.15
N GLU A 47 6.91 -1.27 0.85
CA GLU A 47 6.94 -1.66 2.25
C GLU A 47 5.61 -1.30 2.95
N PHE A 48 4.92 -2.32 3.48
CA PHE A 48 3.68 -2.13 4.24
C PHE A 48 3.96 -2.03 5.73
N LYS A 49 3.40 -1.01 6.37
CA LYS A 49 3.37 -0.90 7.84
C LYS A 49 2.62 -2.11 8.44
N PRO A 50 3.01 -2.58 9.64
CA PRO A 50 2.45 -3.81 10.24
C PRO A 50 0.92 -3.78 10.42
N GLU A 51 0.33 -2.60 10.55
CA GLU A 51 -1.12 -2.39 10.63
C GLU A 51 -1.83 -2.84 9.34
N ALA A 52 -1.22 -2.63 8.18
CA ALA A 52 -1.74 -3.06 6.88
C ALA A 52 -1.52 -4.57 6.67
N GLN A 53 -0.39 -5.13 7.11
CA GLN A 53 -0.09 -6.57 6.99
C GLN A 53 -1.11 -7.44 7.74
N THR A 54 -1.57 -6.98 8.90
CA THR A 54 -2.57 -7.68 9.72
C THR A 54 -3.93 -7.80 9.01
N GLN A 55 -4.27 -6.87 8.11
CA GLN A 55 -5.50 -6.93 7.30
C GLN A 55 -5.35 -7.84 6.08
N GLN A 56 -4.18 -7.87 5.42
CA GLN A 56 -3.91 -8.78 4.30
C GLN A 56 -4.00 -10.27 4.73
N LEU A 57 -3.55 -10.59 5.94
CA LEU A 57 -3.65 -11.94 6.52
C LEU A 57 -5.10 -12.41 6.72
N ARG A 58 -6.08 -11.50 6.87
CA ARG A 58 -7.49 -11.88 7.08
C ARG A 58 -8.22 -12.19 5.77
N THR A 59 -7.77 -11.68 4.63
CA THR A 59 -8.44 -11.88 3.34
C THR A 59 -8.07 -13.19 2.64
N THR A 60 -7.00 -13.87 3.08
CA THR A 60 -6.59 -15.17 2.51
C THR A 60 -7.35 -16.37 3.08
N SER A 61 -8.30 -16.16 4.00
CA SER A 61 -9.03 -17.24 4.71
C SER A 61 -10.49 -17.44 4.24
N THR A 62 -10.80 -17.26 2.96
CA THR A 62 -12.16 -17.53 2.43
C THR A 62 -12.23 -18.34 1.12
N HIS A 63 -11.15 -19.02 0.72
CA HIS A 63 -11.15 -19.88 -0.49
C HIS A 63 -11.05 -21.40 -0.22
N GLN A 64 -11.35 -21.87 0.99
CA GLN A 64 -11.62 -23.28 1.24
C GLN A 64 -13.06 -23.45 1.73
N THR A 65 -13.94 -23.94 0.85
CA THR A 65 -14.81 -25.12 1.07
C THR A 65 -15.92 -25.12 0.03
N ARG A 66 -15.77 -25.89 -1.05
CA ARG A 66 -16.77 -26.85 -1.56
C ARG A 66 -16.23 -27.58 -2.78
N LEU A 67 -15.47 -28.63 -2.52
CA LEU A 67 -15.35 -29.77 -3.43
C LEU A 67 -16.14 -30.91 -2.79
N ARG A 68 -17.28 -31.24 -3.41
CA ARG A 68 -18.08 -32.48 -3.38
C ARG A 68 -19.57 -32.16 -3.39
N GLN A 69 -20.18 -32.31 -4.57
CA GLN A 69 -21.27 -33.28 -4.78
C GLN A 69 -21.07 -33.93 -6.15
#